data_AF-A0A661WSK3-F1
#
_entry.id   AF-A0A661WSK3-F1
#
_cell.length_a   1.000
_cell.length_b   1.000
_cell.length_c   1.000
_cell.angle_alpha   90.00
_cell.angle_beta   90.00
_cell.angle_gamma   90.00
#
_symmetry.space_group_name_H-M   'P 1'
#
loop_
_entity.id
_entity.type
_entity.pdbx_description
1 polymer ?
#
loop_
_entity_poly.entity_id
_entity_poly.type
_entity_poly.pdbx_seq_one_letter_code
_entity_poly.pdbx_strand_id
1 'polypeptide(L)'
;MVADLIIAILTGASVLLLGVSVLAGLVVRKQKTHLEKVKAQNRNQWDQITKLEDTVKKVKESTEELTFMQRNTILNQKSELDALTLAHTQLINKTQVVESQKKSSEVKLGLMAENFMPFIRDYPYDHKKFRFLANPVDGIQVTDDSVIFIEFKTGAARLSKSQRAIKDMVDKGNVRFETFRVNEQGTSLKIESSMGNLDEPETGE
;
A
#
# COMPACT_ATOMS: atom_id res chain seq x y z
N MET A 1 116.57 -42.87 -34.30
CA MET A 1 116.61 -41.98 -33.11
C MET A 1 115.93 -40.64 -33.34
N VAL A 2 116.41 -39.76 -34.24
CA VAL A 2 115.76 -38.44 -34.45
C VAL A 2 114.40 -38.55 -35.15
N ALA A 3 114.27 -39.44 -36.16
CA ALA A 3 113.01 -39.66 -36.87
C ALA A 3 111.89 -40.22 -35.96
N ASP A 4 112.24 -41.15 -35.06
CA ASP A 4 111.28 -41.79 -34.15
C ASP A 4 110.70 -40.80 -33.13
N LEU A 5 111.52 -39.85 -32.65
CA LEU A 5 111.10 -38.80 -31.74
C LEU A 5 110.13 -37.81 -32.41
N ILE A 6 110.37 -37.46 -33.67
CA ILE A 6 109.49 -36.57 -34.44
C ILE A 6 108.12 -37.24 -34.68
N ILE A 7 108.11 -38.53 -35.03
CA ILE A 7 106.88 -39.32 -35.22
C ILE A 7 106.09 -39.42 -33.91
N ALA A 8 106.75 -39.65 -32.76
CA ALA A 8 106.10 -39.71 -31.45
C ALA A 8 105.45 -38.38 -31.03
N ILE A 9 106.10 -37.24 -31.31
CA ILE A 9 105.56 -35.91 -31.03
C ILE A 9 104.36 -35.59 -31.94
N LEU A 10 104.47 -35.89 -33.24
CA LEU A 10 103.39 -35.66 -34.21
C LEU A 10 102.15 -36.51 -33.91
N THR A 11 102.35 -37.78 -33.54
CA THR A 11 101.26 -38.68 -33.14
C THR A 11 100.62 -38.22 -31.83
N GLY A 12 101.40 -37.84 -30.83
CA GLY A 12 100.90 -37.28 -29.57
C GLY A 12 100.11 -35.98 -29.75
N ALA A 13 100.61 -35.06 -30.57
CA ALA A 13 99.89 -33.82 -30.92
C ALA A 13 98.57 -34.10 -31.66
N SER A 14 98.57 -35.09 -32.56
CA SER A 14 97.37 -35.50 -33.29
C SER A 14 96.30 -36.09 -32.36
N VAL A 15 96.71 -36.91 -31.38
CA VAL A 15 95.80 -37.48 -30.38
C VAL A 15 95.19 -36.40 -29.48
N LEU A 16 95.97 -35.38 -29.10
CA LEU A 16 95.46 -34.24 -28.32
C LEU A 16 94.46 -33.40 -29.11
N LEU A 17 94.73 -33.12 -30.39
CA LEU A 17 93.81 -32.39 -31.28
C LEU A 17 92.48 -33.14 -31.46
N LEU A 18 92.54 -34.47 -31.64
CA LEU A 18 91.34 -35.31 -31.69
C LEU A 18 90.56 -35.25 -30.37
N GLY A 19 91.25 -35.30 -29.22
CA GLY A 19 90.63 -35.19 -27.90
C GLY A 19 89.88 -33.86 -27.68
N VAL A 20 90.48 -32.73 -28.07
CA VAL A 20 89.86 -31.40 -27.98
C VAL A 20 88.64 -31.29 -28.91
N SER A 21 88.73 -31.83 -30.13
CA SER A 21 87.61 -31.85 -31.09
C SER A 21 86.41 -32.65 -30.56
N VAL A 22 86.67 -33.81 -29.95
CA VAL A 22 85.63 -34.65 -29.34
C VAL A 22 84.96 -33.94 -28.16
N LEU A 23 85.74 -33.31 -27.28
CA LEU A 23 85.22 -32.54 -26.13
C LEU A 23 84.37 -31.34 -26.58
N ALA A 24 84.84 -30.58 -27.57
CA ALA A 24 84.06 -29.49 -28.15
C ALA A 24 82.73 -30.00 -28.76
N GLY A 25 82.77 -31.13 -29.46
CA GLY A 25 81.58 -31.79 -29.99
C GLY A 25 80.58 -32.21 -28.91
N LEU A 26 81.05 -32.72 -27.77
CA LEU A 26 80.20 -33.09 -26.62
C LEU A 26 79.54 -31.88 -25.97
N VAL A 27 80.27 -30.77 -25.77
CA VAL A 27 79.73 -29.52 -25.22
C VAL A 27 78.64 -28.95 -26.13
N VAL A 28 78.88 -28.91 -27.45
CA VAL A 28 77.89 -28.43 -28.44
C VAL A 28 76.65 -29.32 -28.44
N ARG A 29 76.81 -30.66 -28.38
CA ARG A 29 75.67 -31.58 -28.27
C ARG A 29 74.86 -31.33 -27.00
N LYS A 30 75.51 -31.17 -25.84
CA LYS A 30 74.84 -30.90 -24.55
C LYS A 30 74.05 -29.59 -24.61
N GLN A 31 74.64 -28.50 -25.12
CA GLN A 31 73.94 -27.23 -25.32
C GLN A 31 72.75 -27.37 -26.27
N LYS A 32 72.90 -28.08 -27.39
CA LYS A 32 71.81 -28.32 -28.34
C LYS A 32 70.65 -29.09 -27.68
N THR A 33 70.93 -30.14 -26.91
CA THR A 33 69.89 -30.90 -26.20
C THR A 33 69.17 -30.07 -25.14
N HIS A 34 69.89 -29.24 -24.38
CA HIS A 34 69.29 -28.33 -23.41
C HIS A 34 68.39 -27.29 -24.11
N LEU A 35 68.86 -26.71 -25.21
CA LEU A 35 68.09 -25.77 -26.02
C LEU A 35 66.80 -26.40 -26.54
N GLU A 36 66.84 -27.64 -27.04
CA GLU A 36 65.64 -28.33 -27.51
C GLU A 36 64.64 -28.63 -26.38
N LYS A 37 65.12 -28.97 -25.17
CA LYS A 37 64.26 -29.12 -23.98
C LYS A 37 63.59 -27.81 -23.59
N VAL A 38 64.34 -26.72 -23.53
CA VAL A 38 63.81 -25.38 -23.22
C VAL A 38 62.76 -24.96 -24.26
N LYS A 39 63.04 -25.17 -25.55
CA LYS A 39 62.07 -24.90 -26.62
C LYS A 39 60.80 -25.74 -26.48
N ALA A 40 60.94 -27.02 -26.16
CA ALA A 40 59.79 -27.92 -25.96
C ALA A 40 58.94 -27.49 -24.77
N GLN A 41 59.57 -27.12 -23.65
CA GLN A 41 58.89 -26.60 -22.47
C GLN A 41 58.17 -25.27 -22.79
N ASN A 42 58.84 -24.34 -23.48
CA ASN A 42 58.23 -23.08 -23.89
C ASN A 42 57.02 -23.32 -24.80
N ARG A 43 57.10 -24.23 -25.77
CA ARG A 43 55.94 -24.60 -26.62
C ARG A 43 54.77 -25.09 -25.79
N ASN A 44 55.01 -26.00 -24.85
CA ASN A 44 53.95 -26.53 -23.99
C ASN A 44 53.34 -25.45 -23.08
N GLN A 45 54.15 -24.48 -22.62
CA GLN A 45 53.65 -23.30 -21.90
C GLN A 45 52.79 -22.41 -22.80
N TRP A 46 53.22 -22.14 -24.04
CA TRP A 46 52.43 -21.38 -25.02
C TRP A 46 51.09 -22.06 -25.30
N ASP A 47 51.07 -23.38 -25.51
CA ASP A 47 49.83 -24.14 -25.73
C ASP A 47 48.86 -24.04 -24.54
N GLN A 48 49.38 -24.00 -23.30
CA GLN A 48 48.57 -23.79 -22.10
C GLN A 48 48.02 -22.36 -22.04
N ILE A 49 48.84 -21.36 -22.34
CA ILE A 49 48.42 -19.95 -22.36
C ILE A 49 47.29 -19.76 -23.37
N THR A 50 47.41 -20.29 -24.59
CA THR A 50 46.36 -20.16 -25.61
C THR A 50 45.04 -20.81 -25.18
N LYS A 51 45.08 -21.99 -24.53
CA LYS A 51 43.87 -22.62 -23.96
C LYS A 51 43.24 -21.80 -22.84
N LEU A 52 44.06 -21.17 -22.01
CA LEU A 52 43.63 -20.27 -20.95
C LEU A 52 42.95 -19.02 -21.55
N GLU A 53 43.54 -18.42 -22.59
CA GLU A 53 42.97 -17.27 -23.31
C GLU A 53 41.59 -17.59 -23.89
N ASP A 54 41.44 -18.75 -24.55
CA ASP A 54 40.15 -19.21 -25.07
C ASP A 54 39.11 -19.39 -23.95
N THR A 55 39.54 -19.93 -22.81
CA THR A 55 38.65 -20.13 -21.64
C THR A 55 38.21 -18.79 -21.06
N VAL A 56 39.13 -17.84 -20.91
CA VAL A 56 38.84 -16.48 -20.44
C VAL A 56 37.86 -15.79 -21.39
N LYS A 57 38.05 -15.95 -22.70
CA LYS A 57 37.13 -15.41 -23.72
C LYS A 57 35.71 -15.97 -23.55
N LYS A 58 35.57 -17.30 -23.45
CA LYS A 58 34.27 -17.96 -23.25
C LYS A 58 33.58 -17.52 -21.95
N VAL A 59 34.34 -17.43 -20.85
CA VAL A 59 33.81 -16.95 -19.57
C VAL A 59 33.33 -15.51 -19.71
N LYS A 60 34.10 -14.64 -20.37
CA LYS A 60 33.70 -13.25 -20.60
C LYS A 60 32.39 -13.15 -21.38
N GLU A 61 32.29 -13.85 -22.50
CA GLU A 61 31.07 -13.91 -23.32
C GLU A 61 29.86 -14.40 -22.50
N SER A 62 30.03 -15.49 -21.74
CA SER A 62 28.97 -16.01 -20.87
C SER A 62 28.57 -15.04 -19.75
N THR A 63 29.52 -14.30 -19.17
CA THR A 63 29.19 -13.28 -18.15
C THR A 63 28.44 -12.09 -18.73
N GLU A 64 28.75 -11.69 -19.96
CA GLU A 64 28.04 -10.62 -20.67
C GLU A 64 26.59 -11.04 -20.98
N GLU A 65 26.40 -12.27 -21.47
CA GLU A 65 25.07 -12.85 -21.69
C GLU A 65 24.24 -12.92 -20.39
N LEU A 66 24.81 -13.43 -19.30
CA LEU A 66 24.14 -13.50 -18.00
C LEU A 66 23.72 -12.11 -17.51
N THR A 67 24.60 -11.12 -17.65
CA THR A 67 24.32 -9.74 -17.25
C THR A 67 23.18 -9.14 -18.09
N PHE A 68 23.17 -9.41 -19.39
CA PHE A 68 22.10 -8.99 -20.29
C PHE A 68 20.75 -9.62 -19.93
N MET A 69 20.74 -10.94 -19.67
CA MET A 69 19.52 -11.65 -19.25
C MET A 69 18.97 -11.13 -17.92
N GLN A 70 19.85 -10.89 -16.93
CA GLN A 70 19.47 -10.32 -15.64
C GLN A 70 18.86 -8.93 -15.81
N ARG A 71 19.47 -8.07 -16.63
CA ARG A 71 18.94 -6.73 -16.93
C ARG A 71 17.53 -6.80 -17.50
N ASN A 72 17.30 -7.66 -18.50
CA ASN A 72 15.98 -7.78 -19.11
C ASN A 72 14.93 -8.32 -18.14
N THR A 73 15.32 -9.27 -17.28
CA THR A 73 14.44 -9.80 -16.24
C THR A 73 14.02 -8.70 -15.26
N ILE A 74 14.98 -7.88 -14.79
CA ILE A 74 14.71 -6.76 -13.88
C ILE A 74 13.80 -5.72 -14.55
N LEU A 75 14.00 -5.43 -15.83
CA LEU A 75 13.15 -4.49 -16.58
C LEU A 75 11.71 -4.99 -16.67
N ASN A 76 11.51 -6.28 -16.97
CA ASN A 76 10.18 -6.86 -17.01
C ASN A 76 9.49 -6.83 -15.64
N GLN A 77 10.20 -7.26 -14.59
CA GLN A 77 9.68 -7.22 -13.21
C GLN A 77 9.30 -5.80 -12.79
N LYS A 78 10.08 -4.79 -13.17
CA LYS A 78 9.77 -3.39 -12.89
C LYS A 78 8.49 -2.96 -13.61
N SER A 79 8.33 -3.32 -14.89
CA SER A 79 7.11 -3.02 -15.64
C SER A 79 5.86 -3.65 -15.01
N GLU A 80 5.96 -4.89 -14.50
CA GLU A 80 4.87 -5.55 -13.81
C GLU A 80 4.52 -4.85 -12.49
N LEU A 81 5.54 -4.41 -11.74
CA LEU A 81 5.36 -3.67 -10.50
C LEU A 81 4.63 -2.33 -10.72
N ASP A 82 4.98 -1.62 -11.79
CA ASP A 82 4.33 -0.35 -12.15
C ASP A 82 2.84 -0.57 -12.50
N ALA A 83 2.53 -1.62 -13.27
CA ALA A 83 1.16 -2.00 -13.60
C ALA A 83 0.34 -2.38 -12.35
N LEU A 84 0.94 -3.14 -11.43
CA LEU A 84 0.30 -3.52 -10.16
C LEU A 84 0.02 -2.30 -9.28
N THR A 85 0.97 -1.37 -9.21
CA THR A 85 0.84 -0.12 -8.43
C THR A 85 -0.31 0.75 -8.95
N LEU A 86 -0.45 0.82 -10.28
CA LEU A 86 -1.56 1.52 -10.91
C LEU A 86 -2.91 0.86 -10.57
N ALA A 87 -2.99 -0.47 -10.70
CA ALA A 87 -4.21 -1.22 -10.36
C ALA A 87 -4.60 -1.05 -8.89
N HIS A 88 -3.62 -1.09 -7.97
CA HIS A 88 -3.86 -0.88 -6.54
C HIS A 88 -4.42 0.53 -6.26
N THR A 89 -3.85 1.55 -6.89
CA THR A 89 -4.33 2.94 -6.76
C THR A 89 -5.77 3.08 -7.26
N GLN A 90 -6.11 2.44 -8.38
CA GLN A 90 -7.47 2.44 -8.91
C GLN A 90 -8.47 1.77 -7.95
N LEU A 91 -8.07 0.66 -7.32
CA LEU A 91 -8.91 -0.03 -6.33
C LEU A 91 -9.17 0.84 -5.11
N ILE A 92 -8.15 1.52 -4.57
CA ILE A 92 -8.31 2.45 -3.44
C ILE A 92 -9.31 3.56 -3.78
N ASN A 93 -9.18 4.17 -4.95
CA ASN A 93 -10.11 5.23 -5.36
C ASN A 93 -11.54 4.70 -5.48
N LYS A 94 -11.71 3.50 -6.02
CA LYS A 94 -13.03 2.87 -6.15
C LYS A 94 -13.64 2.54 -4.79
N THR A 95 -12.87 2.02 -3.83
CA THR A 95 -13.37 1.74 -2.48
C THR A 95 -13.74 3.02 -1.74
N GLN A 96 -12.94 4.08 -1.84
CA GLN A 96 -13.27 5.38 -1.25
C GLN A 96 -14.60 5.95 -1.79
N VAL A 97 -14.84 5.84 -3.10
CA VAL A 97 -16.11 6.26 -3.71
C VAL A 97 -17.26 5.45 -3.12
N VAL A 98 -17.14 4.12 -3.06
CA VAL A 98 -18.20 3.26 -2.50
C VAL A 98 -18.46 3.56 -1.03
N GLU A 99 -17.43 3.76 -0.22
CA GLU A 99 -17.59 4.13 1.20
C GLU A 99 -18.30 5.47 1.36
N SER A 100 -17.94 6.48 0.56
CA SER A 100 -18.60 7.78 0.60
C SER A 100 -20.08 7.68 0.21
N GLN A 101 -20.40 6.88 -0.82
CA GLN A 101 -21.76 6.62 -1.25
C GLN A 101 -22.57 5.89 -0.18
N LYS A 102 -21.97 4.88 0.47
CA LYS A 102 -22.59 4.15 1.58
C LYS A 102 -22.93 5.08 2.74
N LYS A 103 -21.97 5.87 3.22
CA LYS A 103 -22.19 6.86 4.30
C LYS A 103 -23.27 7.87 3.92
N SER A 104 -23.24 8.38 2.70
CA SER A 104 -24.26 9.31 2.20
C SER A 104 -25.65 8.66 2.18
N SER A 105 -25.74 7.39 1.77
CA SER A 105 -27.00 6.64 1.73
C SER A 105 -27.55 6.37 3.12
N GLU A 106 -26.70 6.01 4.09
CA GLU A 106 -27.10 5.80 5.49
C GLU A 106 -27.66 7.10 6.11
N VAL A 107 -27.00 8.24 5.87
CA VAL A 107 -27.49 9.55 6.33
C VAL A 107 -28.84 9.90 5.68
N LYS A 108 -28.97 9.71 4.36
CA LYS A 108 -30.24 9.97 3.65
C LYS A 108 -31.36 9.06 4.13
N LEU A 109 -31.08 7.78 4.35
CA LEU A 109 -32.06 6.82 4.87
C LEU A 109 -32.51 7.20 6.28
N GLY A 110 -31.61 7.67 7.14
CA GLY A 110 -31.98 8.21 8.46
C GLY A 110 -32.92 9.40 8.36
N LEU A 111 -32.58 10.39 7.52
CA LEU A 111 -33.41 11.58 7.29
C LEU A 111 -34.78 11.24 6.68
N MET A 112 -34.83 10.27 5.76
CA MET A 112 -36.09 9.81 5.18
C MET A 112 -36.91 9.08 6.25
N ALA A 113 -36.30 8.16 7.01
CA ALA A 113 -36.98 7.45 8.09
C ALA A 113 -37.66 8.45 9.04
N GLU A 114 -36.95 9.48 9.52
CA GLU A 114 -37.50 10.53 10.40
C GLU A 114 -38.75 11.21 9.82
N ASN A 115 -38.73 11.56 8.54
CA ASN A 115 -39.89 12.19 7.87
C ASN A 115 -41.06 11.22 7.60
N PHE A 116 -40.78 9.91 7.51
CA PHE A 116 -41.76 8.86 7.27
C PHE A 116 -42.15 8.07 8.52
N MET A 117 -41.57 8.38 9.69
CA MET A 117 -41.81 7.68 10.96
C MET A 117 -43.30 7.58 11.32
N PRO A 118 -44.14 8.60 11.13
CA PRO A 118 -45.58 8.48 11.37
C PRO A 118 -46.30 7.46 10.45
N PHE A 119 -45.67 6.99 9.37
CA PHE A 119 -46.24 6.07 8.39
C PHE A 119 -45.67 4.65 8.47
N ILE A 120 -44.77 4.37 9.43
CA ILE A 120 -44.29 3.01 9.66
C ILE A 120 -45.36 2.17 10.36
N ARG A 121 -45.31 0.85 10.15
CA ARG A 121 -46.35 -0.09 10.60
C ARG A 121 -46.60 -0.09 12.12
N ASP A 122 -45.59 0.28 12.90
CA ASP A 122 -45.60 0.18 14.36
C ASP A 122 -45.74 1.54 15.08
N TYR A 123 -46.11 2.61 14.37
CA TYR A 123 -46.42 3.90 15.00
C TYR A 123 -47.73 3.77 15.80
N PRO A 124 -47.74 4.04 17.12
CA PRO A 124 -48.86 3.67 18.00
C PRO A 124 -50.09 4.59 17.90
N TYR A 125 -50.04 5.65 17.09
CA TYR A 125 -51.09 6.65 16.99
C TYR A 125 -51.62 6.82 15.55
N ASP A 126 -52.79 7.45 15.41
CA ASP A 126 -53.32 7.82 14.10
C ASP A 126 -52.45 8.91 13.46
N HIS A 127 -51.70 8.50 12.43
CA HIS A 127 -50.82 9.35 11.64
C HIS A 127 -51.51 10.55 10.99
N LYS A 128 -52.84 10.52 10.77
CA LYS A 128 -53.60 11.66 10.22
C LYS A 128 -53.72 12.81 11.23
N LYS A 129 -53.61 12.50 12.52
CA LYS A 129 -53.63 13.47 13.62
C LYS A 129 -52.21 13.91 14.05
N PHE A 130 -51.17 13.45 13.36
CA PHE A 130 -49.81 13.95 13.53
C PHE A 130 -49.57 15.25 12.74
N ARG A 131 -48.83 16.18 13.32
CA ARG A 131 -48.40 17.44 12.69
C ARG A 131 -46.90 17.60 12.84
N PHE A 132 -46.20 17.64 11.72
CA PHE A 132 -44.75 17.76 11.66
C PHE A 132 -44.29 19.20 11.92
N LEU A 133 -43.19 19.36 12.67
CA LEU A 133 -42.58 20.64 13.09
C LEU A 133 -41.07 20.74 12.78
N ALA A 134 -40.35 19.60 12.69
CA ALA A 134 -38.91 19.46 12.43
C ALA A 134 -37.92 19.95 13.53
N ASN A 135 -38.09 21.15 14.10
CA ASN A 135 -37.17 21.71 15.10
C ASN A 135 -37.93 22.68 16.00
N PRO A 136 -37.79 22.63 17.34
CA PRO A 136 -36.91 21.76 18.16
C PRO A 136 -37.40 20.36 18.49
N VAL A 137 -38.58 19.97 18.02
CA VAL A 137 -39.11 18.59 18.07
C VAL A 137 -39.64 18.20 16.69
N ASP A 138 -39.72 16.90 16.40
CA ASP A 138 -40.20 16.41 15.10
C ASP A 138 -41.69 16.70 14.86
N GLY A 139 -42.55 16.61 15.87
CA GLY A 139 -43.95 16.96 15.70
C GLY A 139 -44.83 16.86 16.92
N ILE A 140 -46.13 17.07 16.69
CA ILE A 140 -47.20 16.96 17.68
C ILE A 140 -48.20 15.92 17.20
N GLN A 141 -48.53 14.96 18.07
CA GLN A 141 -49.62 14.02 17.89
C GLN A 141 -50.81 14.46 18.74
N VAL A 142 -51.98 14.59 18.13
CA VAL A 142 -53.23 14.81 18.86
C VAL A 142 -53.97 13.47 18.97
N THR A 143 -54.36 13.10 20.18
CA THR A 143 -55.27 11.98 20.47
C THR A 143 -56.61 12.53 20.93
N ASP A 144 -57.50 11.67 21.43
CA ASP A 144 -58.80 12.12 21.96
C ASP A 144 -58.67 12.76 23.35
N ASP A 145 -57.57 12.50 24.07
CA ASP A 145 -57.34 12.91 25.46
C ASP A 145 -56.03 13.67 25.70
N SER A 146 -55.11 13.72 24.72
CA SER A 146 -53.79 14.30 24.91
C SER A 146 -53.21 14.94 23.65
N VAL A 147 -52.30 15.89 23.90
CA VAL A 147 -51.42 16.49 22.89
C VAL A 147 -50.00 16.07 23.22
N ILE A 148 -49.39 15.28 22.36
CA ILE A 148 -48.12 14.61 22.61
C ILE A 148 -47.04 15.24 21.73
N PHE A 149 -45.98 15.75 22.34
CA PHE A 149 -44.78 16.15 21.61
C PHE A 149 -43.97 14.89 21.28
N ILE A 150 -43.63 14.71 20.01
CA ILE A 150 -42.92 13.52 19.52
C ILE A 150 -41.58 13.94 18.93
N GLU A 151 -40.56 13.18 19.33
CA GLU A 151 -39.23 13.19 18.74
C GLU A 151 -38.89 11.76 18.35
N PHE A 152 -38.60 11.55 17.09
CA PHE A 152 -38.11 10.31 16.54
C PHE A 152 -36.58 10.28 16.59
N LYS A 153 -36.03 9.10 16.89
CA LYS A 153 -34.59 8.86 16.84
C LYS A 153 -34.35 7.53 16.13
N THR A 154 -33.29 7.47 15.34
CA THR A 154 -32.83 6.24 14.71
C THR A 154 -31.53 5.75 15.36
N GLY A 155 -31.36 4.43 15.47
CA GLY A 155 -30.14 3.81 16.01
C GLY A 155 -29.81 4.22 17.46
N ALA A 156 -28.59 4.73 17.68
CA ALA A 156 -28.09 5.14 19.00
C ALA A 156 -28.20 6.66 19.26
N ALA A 157 -29.02 7.37 18.48
CA ALA A 157 -29.14 8.82 18.59
C ALA A 157 -29.79 9.24 19.93
N ARG A 158 -29.22 10.28 20.57
CA ARG A 158 -29.70 10.83 21.85
C ARG A 158 -30.42 12.16 21.62
N LEU A 159 -31.26 12.57 22.57
CA LEU A 159 -31.87 13.91 22.54
C LEU A 159 -30.81 15.01 22.53
N SER A 160 -31.07 16.10 21.82
CA SER A 160 -30.27 17.31 21.87
C SER A 160 -30.45 18.06 23.20
N LYS A 161 -29.62 19.07 23.49
CA LYS A 161 -29.79 19.91 24.68
C LYS A 161 -31.14 20.65 24.68
N SER A 162 -31.57 21.14 23.52
CA SER A 162 -32.85 21.84 23.36
C SER A 162 -34.04 20.89 23.53
N GLN A 163 -33.96 19.69 22.93
CA GLN A 163 -34.99 18.66 23.07
C GLN A 163 -35.17 18.20 24.52
N ARG A 164 -34.07 18.01 25.26
CA ARG A 164 -34.13 17.72 26.70
C ARG A 164 -34.83 18.83 27.49
N ALA A 165 -34.49 20.09 27.22
CA ALA A 165 -35.13 21.21 27.89
C ALA A 165 -36.65 21.27 27.63
N ILE A 166 -37.09 20.93 26.41
CA ILE A 166 -38.51 20.85 26.08
C ILE A 166 -39.18 19.70 26.80
N LYS A 167 -38.58 18.51 26.79
CA LYS A 167 -39.07 17.37 27.56
C LYS A 167 -39.27 17.76 29.03
N ASP A 168 -38.28 18.41 29.64
CA ASP A 168 -38.36 18.85 31.03
C ASP A 168 -39.47 19.89 31.27
N MET A 169 -39.76 20.77 30.29
CA MET A 169 -40.88 21.72 30.38
C MET A 169 -42.23 21.01 30.31
N VAL A 170 -42.37 20.02 29.41
CA VAL A 170 -43.58 19.20 29.29
C VAL A 170 -43.81 18.41 30.57
N ASP A 171 -42.79 17.74 31.10
CA ASP A 171 -42.88 16.93 32.32
C ASP A 171 -43.29 17.77 33.55
N LYS A 172 -42.93 19.06 33.57
CA LYS A 172 -43.29 20.01 34.64
C LYS A 172 -44.66 20.67 34.45
N GLY A 173 -45.39 20.34 33.38
CA GLY A 173 -46.67 20.98 33.05
C GLY A 173 -46.54 22.41 32.50
N ASN A 174 -45.34 22.85 32.12
CA ASN A 174 -45.09 24.19 31.56
C ASN A 174 -45.47 24.28 30.07
N VAL A 175 -46.66 23.78 29.72
CA VAL A 175 -47.22 23.80 28.37
C VAL A 175 -48.48 24.65 28.39
N ARG A 176 -48.56 25.63 27.48
CA ARG A 176 -49.65 26.61 27.46
C ARG A 176 -50.25 26.68 26.06
N PHE A 177 -51.57 26.78 26.00
CA PHE A 177 -52.30 27.10 24.77
C PHE A 177 -52.60 28.60 24.78
N GLU A 178 -52.04 29.33 23.82
CA GLU A 178 -52.24 30.79 23.69
C GLU A 178 -52.83 31.10 22.33
N THR A 179 -53.84 31.96 22.31
CA THR A 179 -54.44 32.47 21.07
C THR A 179 -54.04 33.93 20.87
N PHE A 180 -53.44 34.24 19.72
CA PHE A 180 -53.13 35.61 19.31
C PHE A 180 -54.03 36.00 18.14
N ARG A 181 -54.76 37.12 18.26
CA ARG A 181 -55.57 37.68 17.17
C ARG A 181 -54.82 38.86 16.54
N VAL A 182 -54.74 38.90 15.21
CA VAL A 182 -54.15 40.02 14.46
C VAL A 182 -55.27 40.75 13.73
N ASN A 183 -55.35 42.08 13.89
CA ASN A 183 -56.28 42.97 13.19
C ASN A 183 -55.53 43.90 12.22
N GLU A 184 -56.25 44.48 11.24
CA GLU A 184 -55.69 45.31 10.16
C GLU A 184 -54.97 46.59 10.63
N GLN A 185 -55.14 46.98 11.90
CA GLN A 185 -54.65 48.25 12.46
C GLN A 185 -53.33 48.13 13.23
N GLY A 186 -52.67 46.97 13.20
CA GLY A 186 -51.50 46.70 14.01
C GLY A 186 -51.88 46.12 15.37
N THR A 187 -51.17 45.06 15.73
CA THR A 187 -51.53 44.03 16.70
C THR A 187 -51.99 44.57 18.06
N SER A 188 -53.26 44.35 18.41
CA SER A 188 -53.69 44.29 19.81
C SER A 188 -53.53 42.86 20.32
N LEU A 189 -52.49 42.61 21.12
CA LEU A 189 -52.27 41.31 21.76
C LEU A 189 -53.30 41.13 22.88
N LYS A 190 -54.29 40.27 22.67
CA LYS A 190 -55.14 39.76 23.75
C LYS A 190 -54.73 38.33 24.05
N ILE A 191 -54.06 38.11 25.18
CA ILE A 191 -53.72 36.76 25.66
C ILE A 191 -54.97 36.20 26.34
N GLU A 192 -55.70 35.32 25.66
CA GLU A 192 -56.74 34.51 26.30
C GLU A 192 -56.07 33.26 26.87
N SER A 193 -55.80 33.24 28.18
CA SER A 193 -55.26 32.07 28.87
C SER A 193 -56.38 31.09 29.23
N SER A 194 -56.36 29.89 28.66
CA SER A 194 -57.20 28.79 29.11
C SER A 194 -56.41 27.90 30.08
N MET A 195 -56.45 28.22 31.37
CA MET A 195 -56.28 27.19 32.40
C MET A 195 -57.43 27.36 33.40
N GLY A 196 -58.38 26.45 33.35
CA GLY A 196 -59.16 26.10 34.53
C GLY A 196 -58.25 25.35 35.51
N ASN A 197 -58.47 25.56 36.80
CA ASN A 197 -57.74 24.94 37.89
C ASN A 197 -57.45 23.45 37.60
N LEU A 198 -56.17 23.08 37.65
CA LEU A 198 -55.83 21.73 38.05
C LEU A 198 -56.14 21.70 39.55
N ASP A 199 -57.27 21.10 39.91
CA ASP A 199 -57.64 20.89 41.29
C ASP A 199 -56.49 20.16 42.00
N GLU A 200 -56.04 20.74 43.11
CA GLU A 200 -55.12 20.08 44.03
C GLU A 200 -55.75 18.75 44.48
N PRO A 201 -54.96 17.67 44.65
CA PRO A 201 -55.49 16.46 45.23
C PRO A 201 -55.97 16.76 46.65
N GLU A 202 -57.27 16.58 46.90
CA GLU A 202 -57.84 16.59 48.24
C GLU A 202 -57.05 15.60 49.11
N THR A 203 -56.22 16.13 50.01
CA THR A 203 -55.77 15.39 51.17
C THR A 203 -56.94 15.33 52.15
N GLY A 204 -57.80 14.32 51.99
CA GLY A 204 -58.84 13.95 52.93
C GLY A 204 -58.50 12.61 53.60
N GLU A 205 -58.12 12.71 54.88
CA GLU A 205 -58.12 11.73 56.00
C GLU A 205 -57.73 10.26 55.77
#